data_AF-A0A7X6A8Q1-F1
#
_entry.id   AF-A0A7X6A8Q1-F1
#
_cell.length_a   1.000
_cell.length_b   1.000
_cell.length_c   1.000
_cell.angle_alpha   90.00
_cell.angle_beta   90.00
_cell.angle_gamma   90.00
#
_symmetry.space_group_name_H-M   'P 1'
#
loop_
_entity.id
_entity.type
_entity.pdbx_description
1 polymer ?
#
loop_
_entity_poly.entity_id
_entity_poly.type
_entity_poly.pdbx_seq_one_letter_code
_entity_poly.pdbx_strand_id
1 'polypeptide(L)'
;FPAIVLGIFSKRVGTVPAMAGMICGIGFTGSYIIGSVYLGMPDWCFGIGPQGIGIVGMLINFGVTLALTPLTRAPSEPVREMIDRIHEPEGAGPAVVIEAAPEH
;
A
#
# COMPACT_ATOMS: atom_id res chain seq x y z
N PHE A 1 -3.05 0.58 5.84
CA PHE A 1 -3.02 0.15 4.43
C PHE A 1 -1.83 0.77 3.67
N PRO A 2 -0.58 0.42 3.99
CA PRO A 2 0.60 1.03 3.35
C PRO A 2 0.84 0.50 1.94
N ALA A 3 0.57 -0.79 1.71
CA ALA A 3 0.73 -1.43 0.40
C ALA A 3 -0.13 -0.78 -0.70
N ILE A 4 -1.33 -0.30 -0.37
CA ILE A 4 -2.20 0.41 -1.34
C ILE A 4 -1.59 1.76 -1.71
N VAL A 5 -1.12 2.53 -0.73
CA VAL A 5 -0.46 3.83 -0.96
C VAL A 5 0.80 3.63 -1.81
N LEU A 6 1.61 2.63 -1.49
CA LEU A 6 2.79 2.29 -2.28
C LEU A 6 2.43 1.83 -3.70
N GLY A 7 1.34 1.09 -3.89
CA GLY A 7 0.87 0.67 -5.22
C GLY A 7 0.43 1.83 -6.10
N ILE A 8 -0.23 2.85 -5.52
CA ILE A 8 -0.69 4.04 -6.25
C ILE A 8 0.49 4.95 -6.61
N PHE A 9 1.37 5.25 -5.64
CA PHE A 9 2.42 6.26 -5.81
C PHE A 9 3.77 5.70 -6.32
N SER A 10 3.98 4.38 -6.28
CA SER A 10 5.28 3.78 -6.63
C SER A 10 5.15 2.66 -7.67
N LYS A 11 5.48 3.00 -8.92
CA LYS A 11 5.60 2.02 -10.02
C LYS A 11 6.70 0.96 -9.80
N ARG A 12 7.59 1.16 -8.80
CA ARG A 12 8.73 0.27 -8.53
C ARG A 12 8.40 -0.85 -7.54
N VAL A 13 7.37 -0.69 -6.72
CA VAL A 13 7.01 -1.70 -5.71
C VAL A 13 6.28 -2.84 -6.41
N GLY A 14 6.93 -4.01 -6.49
CA GLY A 14 6.34 -5.21 -7.05
C GLY A 14 5.48 -6.00 -6.06
N THR A 15 4.82 -7.04 -6.57
CA THR A 15 3.94 -7.91 -5.78
C THR A 15 4.67 -8.58 -4.62
N VAL A 16 5.93 -8.99 -4.81
CA VAL A 16 6.71 -9.70 -3.79
C VAL A 16 7.00 -8.84 -2.56
N PRO A 17 7.61 -7.64 -2.66
CA PRO A 17 7.84 -6.79 -1.49
C PRO A 17 6.54 -6.30 -0.84
N ALA A 18 5.47 -6.10 -1.62
CA ALA A 18 4.15 -5.76 -1.09
C ALA A 18 3.54 -6.90 -0.26
N MET A 19 3.58 -8.13 -0.78
CA MET A 19 3.07 -9.31 -0.06
C MET A 19 3.89 -9.61 1.19
N ALA A 20 5.22 -9.50 1.12
CA ALA A 20 6.09 -9.68 2.28
C ALA A 20 5.78 -8.69 3.41
N GLY A 21 5.63 -7.40 3.08
CA GLY A 21 5.22 -6.39 4.06
C GLY A 21 3.83 -6.63 4.64
N MET A 22 2.88 -7.09 3.83
CA MET A 22 1.53 -7.46 4.28
C MET A 22 1.56 -8.63 5.25
N ILE A 23 2.29 -9.70 4.96
CA ILE A 23 2.43 -10.87 5.83
C ILE A 23 3.09 -10.47 7.15
N CYS A 24 4.19 -9.72 7.11
CA CYS A 24 4.87 -9.26 8.31
C CYS A 24 3.99 -8.33 9.16
N GLY A 25 3.34 -7.34 8.55
CA GLY A 25 2.52 -6.36 9.26
C GLY A 25 1.24 -6.95 9.85
N ILE A 26 0.51 -7.78 9.09
CA ILE A 26 -0.71 -8.44 9.56
C ILE A 26 -0.35 -9.54 10.57
N GLY A 27 0.69 -10.33 10.31
CA GLY A 27 1.17 -11.35 11.24
C GLY A 27 1.56 -10.76 12.59
N PHE A 28 2.30 -9.64 12.60
CA PHE A 28 2.66 -8.92 13.82
C PHE A 28 1.44 -8.35 14.54
N THR A 29 0.56 -7.64 13.82
CA THR A 29 -0.66 -7.05 14.40
C THR A 29 -1.57 -8.13 14.99
N GLY A 30 -1.80 -9.21 14.25
CA GLY A 30 -2.66 -10.31 14.66
C GLY A 30 -2.09 -11.09 15.84
N SER A 31 -0.80 -11.44 15.80
CA SER A 31 -0.15 -12.11 16.93
C SER A 31 -0.15 -11.26 18.20
N TYR A 32 0.04 -9.94 18.10
CA TYR A 32 -0.04 -9.03 19.24
C TYR A 32 -1.45 -8.95 19.82
N ILE A 33 -2.47 -8.83 18.97
CA ILE A 33 -3.87 -8.81 19.43
C ILE A 33 -4.22 -10.14 20.11
N ILE A 34 -3.80 -11.27 19.55
CA ILE A 34 -4.05 -12.59 20.16
C ILE A 34 -3.35 -12.69 21.52
N GLY A 35 -2.09 -12.27 21.62
CA GLY A 35 -1.30 -12.27 22.85
C GLY A 35 -1.87 -11.37 23.95
N SER A 36 -2.20 -10.13 23.61
CA SER A 36 -2.69 -9.13 24.56
C SER A 36 -4.14 -9.41 24.98
N VAL A 37 -5.03 -9.73 24.02
CA VAL A 37 -6.47 -9.89 24.30
C VAL A 37 -6.83 -11.27 24.85
N TYR A 38 -6.23 -12.35 24.34
CA TYR A 38 -6.63 -13.72 24.69
C TYR A 38 -5.67 -14.41 25.66
N LEU A 39 -4.37 -14.07 25.65
CA LEU A 39 -3.36 -14.67 26.52
C LEU A 39 -3.02 -13.80 27.74
N GLY A 40 -3.61 -12.60 27.85
CA GLY A 40 -3.41 -11.69 28.99
C GLY A 40 -1.97 -11.17 29.10
N MET A 41 -1.23 -11.14 27.99
CA MET A 41 0.12 -10.56 28.00
C MET A 41 0.02 -9.05 28.26
N PRO A 42 0.89 -8.49 29.12
CA PRO A 42 0.96 -7.06 29.31
C PRO A 42 1.32 -6.35 28.00
N ASP A 43 0.92 -5.08 27.86
CA ASP A 43 1.18 -4.25 26.68
C ASP A 43 2.69 -4.00 26.48
N TRP A 44 3.36 -5.02 25.94
CA TRP A 44 4.81 -5.06 25.76
C TRP A 44 5.27 -4.06 24.70
N CYS A 45 4.44 -3.72 23.72
CA CYS A 45 4.83 -2.76 22.69
C CYS A 45 4.62 -1.33 23.19
N PHE A 46 5.60 -0.77 23.91
CA PHE A 46 5.63 0.64 24.36
C PHE A 46 4.41 1.09 25.19
N GLY A 47 3.64 0.17 25.80
CA GLY A 47 2.39 0.49 26.48
C GLY A 47 1.22 0.82 25.53
N ILE A 48 1.37 0.51 24.24
CA ILE A 48 0.33 0.67 23.23
C ILE A 48 -0.64 -0.49 23.37
N GLY A 49 -1.86 -0.17 23.77
CA GLY A 49 -2.95 -1.14 23.83
C GLY A 49 -3.26 -1.74 22.46
N PRO A 50 -3.99 -2.87 22.42
CA PRO A 50 -4.27 -3.62 21.18
C PRO A 50 -5.02 -2.81 20.12
N GLN A 51 -5.71 -1.73 20.50
CA GLN A 51 -6.38 -0.82 19.56
C GLN A 51 -5.39 0.01 18.72
N GLY A 52 -4.22 0.36 19.27
CA GLY A 52 -3.23 1.23 18.63
C GLY A 52 -2.12 0.49 17.88
N ILE A 53 -1.95 -0.81 18.13
CA ILE A 53 -0.84 -1.60 17.57
C ILE A 53 -0.86 -1.66 16.03
N GLY A 54 -2.02 -1.43 15.41
CA GLY A 54 -2.16 -1.38 13.96
C GLY A 54 -1.26 -0.34 13.30
N ILE A 55 -0.95 0.78 13.95
CA ILE A 55 0.03 1.77 13.45
C ILE A 55 1.43 1.18 13.38
N VAL A 56 1.83 0.43 14.42
CA VAL A 56 3.13 -0.26 14.45
C VAL A 56 3.20 -1.31 13.35
N GLY A 57 2.14 -2.10 13.17
CA GLY A 57 2.02 -3.06 12.07
C GLY A 57 2.11 -2.40 10.69
N MET A 58 1.54 -1.21 10.53
CA MET A 58 1.66 -0.42 9.30
C MET A 58 3.08 0.08 9.05
N LEU A 59 3.78 0.57 10.08
CA LEU A 59 5.17 1.00 9.97
C LEU A 59 6.09 -0.17 9.62
N ILE A 60 5.89 -1.34 10.25
CA ILE A 60 6.62 -2.56 9.94
C ILE A 60 6.38 -2.98 8.50
N ASN A 61 5.12 -3.02 8.05
CA ASN A 61 4.77 -3.35 6.66
C ASN A 61 5.49 -2.42 5.69
N PHE A 62 5.37 -1.10 5.90
CA PHE A 62 5.98 -0.10 5.05
C PHE A 62 7.51 -0.22 5.02
N GLY A 63 8.14 -0.41 6.19
CA GLY A 63 9.57 -0.61 6.32
C GLY A 63 10.06 -1.87 5.61
N VAL A 64 9.38 -3.01 5.80
CA VAL A 64 9.70 -4.29 5.14
C VAL A 64 9.52 -4.18 3.63
N THR A 65 8.42 -3.60 3.16
CA THR A 65 8.17 -3.42 1.72
C THR A 65 9.23 -2.53 1.09
N LEU A 66 9.59 -1.40 1.69
CA LEU A 66 10.63 -0.51 1.17
C LEU A 66 12.01 -1.16 1.22
N ALA A 67 12.34 -1.88 2.29
CA ALA A 67 13.62 -2.57 2.44
C ALA A 67 13.79 -3.69 1.39
N LEU A 68 12.72 -4.41 1.08
CA LEU A 68 12.75 -5.47 0.06
C LEU A 68 12.64 -4.95 -1.37
N THR A 69 12.05 -3.78 -1.60
CA THR A 69 11.90 -3.20 -2.95
C THR A 69 13.20 -3.17 -3.77
N PRO A 70 14.37 -2.71 -3.26
CA PRO A 70 15.61 -2.74 -4.02
C PRO A 70 16.22 -4.15 -4.17
N LEU A 71 15.92 -5.07 -3.25
CA LEU A 71 16.42 -6.46 -3.30
C LEU A 71 15.58 -7.34 -4.22
N THR A 72 14.35 -6.96 -4.51
CA THR A 72 13.44 -7.79 -5.29
C THR A 72 13.44 -7.38 -6.76
N ARG A 73 13.28 -8.36 -7.65
CA ARG A 73 13.20 -8.10 -9.09
C ARG A 73 12.04 -7.14 -9.37
N ALA A 74 12.31 -6.11 -10.16
CA ALA A 74 11.29 -5.16 -10.58
C ALA A 74 10.14 -5.91 -11.29
N PRO A 75 8.89 -5.38 -11.23
CA PRO A 75 7.72 -6.01 -11.85
C PRO A 75 8.00 -6.37 -13.32
N SER A 76 7.45 -7.50 -13.80
CA SER A 76 7.59 -7.91 -15.20
C SER A 76 6.96 -6.90 -16.16
N GLU A 77 7.47 -6.87 -17.40
CA GLU A 77 7.04 -5.92 -18.43
C GLU A 77 5.52 -5.92 -18.70
N PRO A 78 4.84 -7.09 -18.81
CA PRO A 78 3.38 -7.12 -18.97
C PRO A 78 2.62 -6.53 -17.79
N VAL A 79 3.17 -6.67 -16.58
CA VAL A 79 2.56 -6.12 -15.35
C VAL A 79 2.72 -4.60 -15.32
N ARG A 80 3.84 -4.06 -15.78
CA ARG A 80 4.03 -2.61 -15.90
C ARG A 80 3.09 -2.00 -16.92
N GLU A 81 2.96 -2.64 -18.08
CA GLU A 81 2.04 -2.19 -19.14
C GLU A 81 0.58 -2.19 -18.67
N MET A 82 0.16 -3.23 -17.93
CA MET A 82 -1.16 -3.27 -17.29
C MET A 82 -1.35 -2.12 -16.29
N ILE A 83 -0.33 -1.84 -15.47
CA ILE A 83 -0.38 -0.73 -14.49
C ILE A 83 -0.44 0.62 -15.22
N ASP A 84 0.31 0.80 -16.31
CA ASP A 84 0.32 2.04 -17.08
C ASP A 84 -1.07 2.31 -17.71
N ARG A 85 -1.73 1.28 -18.26
CA ARG A 85 -3.12 1.40 -18.76
C ARG A 85 -4.15 1.71 -17.67
N ILE A 86 -3.89 1.31 -16.42
CA ILE A 86 -4.76 1.63 -15.27
C ILE A 86 -4.50 3.07 -14.79
N HIS A 87 -3.25 3.54 -14.83
CA HIS A 87 -2.87 4.87 -14.36
C HIS A 87 -3.12 5.98 -15.39
N GLU A 88 -3.04 5.68 -16.68
CA GLU A 88 -3.44 6.54 -17.79
C GLU A 88 -4.73 5.99 -18.40
N PRO A 89 -5.91 6.37 -17.88
CA PRO A 89 -7.13 6.14 -18.62
C PRO A 89 -7.05 7.00 -19.89
N GLU A 90 -6.80 6.39 -21.05
CA GLU A 90 -6.86 7.00 -22.38
C GLU A 90 -8.29 7.48 -22.72
N GLY A 91 -8.87 8.36 -21.91
CA GLY A 91 -10.29 8.68 -21.95
C GLY A 91 -10.71 9.96 -21.24
N ALA A 92 -9.79 10.85 -20.87
CA ALA A 92 -10.15 12.26 -20.79
C ALA A 92 -10.33 12.73 -22.24
N GLY A 93 -11.56 12.59 -22.77
CA GLY A 93 -11.92 13.09 -24.09
C GLY A 93 -11.45 14.54 -24.27
N PRO A 94 -11.14 14.96 -25.51
CA PRO A 94 -10.60 16.29 -25.78
C PRO A 94 -11.45 17.32 -25.06
N ALA A 95 -10.79 18.28 -24.39
CA ALA A 95 -11.46 19.35 -23.65
C ALA A 95 -12.60 19.90 -24.51
N VAL A 96 -13.83 19.84 -23.98
CA VAL A 96 -15.01 20.40 -24.65
C VAL A 96 -14.73 21.88 -24.83
N VAL A 97 -14.49 22.30 -26.08
CA VAL A 97 -14.33 23.70 -26.44
C VAL A 97 -15.71 24.36 -26.26
N ILE A 98 -15.90 25.00 -25.11
CA ILE A 98 -17.08 25.85 -24.85
C ILE A 98 -16.80 27.21 -25.49
N GLU A 99 -16.86 27.27 -26.82
CA GLU A 99 -16.91 28.55 -27.51
C GLU A 99 -17.81 28.44 -28.74
N ALA A 100 -19.08 28.74 -28.50
CA ALA A 100 -20.03 29.18 -29.51
C ALA A 100 -21.09 30.04 -28.79
N ALA A 101 -20.66 31.20 -28.27
CA ALA A 101 -21.60 32.28 -28.00
C ALA A 101 -22.13 32.77 -29.36
N PRO A 102 -23.47 32.85 -29.57
CA PRO A 102 -24.02 33.33 -30.82
C PRO A 102 -23.89 34.85 -30.83
N GLU A 103 -22.90 35.37 -31.53
CA GLU A 103 -22.80 36.80 -31.79
C GLU A 103 -23.17 37.07 -33.25
N HIS A 104 -24.44 37.47 -33.42
CA HIS A 104 -25.07 38.13 -34.57
C HIS A 104 -25.43 37.28 -35.79
#